data_AF-A0A1E4FW77-F1
#
_entry.id   AF-A0A1E4FW77-F1
#
_cell.length_a   1.000
_cell.length_b   1.000
_cell.length_c   1.000
_cell.angle_alpha   90.00
_cell.angle_beta   90.00
_cell.angle_gamma   90.00
#
_symmetry.space_group_name_H-M   'P 1'
#
loop_
_entity.id
_entity.type
_entity.pdbx_description
1 polymer ?
#
loop_
_entity_poly.entity_id
_entity_poly.type
_entity_poly.pdbx_seq_one_letter_code
_entity_poly.pdbx_strand_id
1 'polypeptide(L)'
;MIAEFARAQARGESDREKAVALYYAVRDGFRYDPYRIDLSPEGMRPERVLENGYGWCVPKAALLSAACRALNIPARLGFADVRNHLTTPRLQEVMRTDVFVWHGFSEIFLEGRWLKATPAFNRELCEKSGIAPLEFNGREDSIFHDFDGGRQHMEYLRMHGSYDEIPLERMIEAYRESYPHWDLKSL
;
A
#
# COMPACT_ATOMS: atom_id res chain seq x y z
N MET A 1 9.43 -15.69 8.83
CA MET A 1 8.55 -15.44 7.68
C MET A 1 9.00 -14.24 6.85
N ILE A 2 8.94 -12.98 7.35
CA ILE A 2 9.29 -11.79 6.54
C ILE A 2 10.74 -11.82 6.02
N ALA A 3 11.72 -12.13 6.88
CA ALA A 3 13.12 -12.19 6.45
C ALA A 3 13.42 -13.34 5.47
N GLU A 4 12.59 -14.38 5.46
CA GLU A 4 12.69 -15.48 4.50
C GLU A 4 12.09 -15.06 3.16
N PHE A 5 10.88 -14.47 3.18
CA PHE A 5 10.26 -13.85 2.02
C PHE A 5 11.20 -12.83 1.36
N ALA A 6 11.79 -11.94 2.16
CA ALA A 6 12.68 -10.89 1.67
C ALA A 6 13.92 -11.48 0.95
N ARG A 7 14.57 -12.48 1.55
CA ARG A 7 15.71 -13.18 0.93
C ARG A 7 15.31 -13.95 -0.33
N ALA A 8 14.14 -14.58 -0.33
CA ALA A 8 13.64 -15.36 -1.45
C ALA A 8 13.26 -14.48 -2.66
N GLN A 9 12.79 -13.26 -2.42
CA GLN A 9 12.28 -12.36 -3.47
C GLN A 9 13.29 -11.30 -3.92
N ALA A 10 14.26 -10.93 -3.10
CA ALA A 10 15.28 -9.96 -3.47
C ALA A 10 16.11 -10.43 -4.69
N ARG A 11 16.34 -9.53 -5.64
CA ARG A 11 17.16 -9.77 -6.83
C ARG A 11 18.11 -8.58 -7.02
N GLY A 12 19.28 -8.86 -7.61
CA GLY A 12 20.33 -7.87 -7.83
C GLY A 12 21.28 -7.69 -6.65
N GLU A 13 22.31 -6.89 -6.85
CA GLU A 13 23.41 -6.71 -5.91
C GLU A 13 23.21 -5.48 -5.03
N SER A 14 22.65 -4.42 -5.61
CA SER A 14 22.41 -3.14 -4.94
C SER A 14 21.12 -3.13 -4.12
N ASP A 15 21.05 -2.28 -3.10
CA ASP A 15 19.84 -2.08 -2.30
C ASP A 15 18.67 -1.58 -3.15
N ARG A 16 18.96 -0.78 -4.18
CA ARG A 16 17.97 -0.35 -5.18
C ARG A 16 17.33 -1.54 -5.89
N GLU A 17 18.14 -2.44 -6.47
CA GLU A 17 17.62 -3.59 -7.20
C GLU A 17 16.82 -4.52 -6.28
N LYS A 18 17.29 -4.74 -5.05
CA LYS A 18 16.58 -5.54 -4.05
C LYS A 18 15.23 -4.90 -3.69
N ALA A 19 15.20 -3.60 -3.42
CA ALA A 19 13.96 -2.88 -3.10
C ALA A 19 12.97 -2.90 -4.27
N VAL A 20 13.44 -2.73 -5.50
CA VAL A 20 12.62 -2.85 -6.71
C VAL A 20 12.05 -4.26 -6.85
N ALA A 21 12.86 -5.30 -6.67
CA ALA A 21 12.39 -6.68 -6.72
C ALA A 21 11.32 -6.98 -5.64
N LEU A 22 11.54 -6.50 -4.41
CA LEU A 22 10.58 -6.62 -3.32
C LEU A 22 9.28 -5.87 -3.62
N TYR A 23 9.36 -4.67 -4.21
CA TYR A 23 8.19 -3.91 -4.62
C TYR A 23 7.30 -4.73 -5.56
N TYR A 24 7.87 -5.29 -6.65
CA TYR A 24 7.08 -6.09 -7.59
C TYR A 24 6.58 -7.39 -6.98
N ALA A 25 7.39 -8.04 -6.12
CA ALA A 25 6.96 -9.25 -5.41
C ALA A 25 5.77 -8.98 -4.48
N VAL A 26 5.74 -7.84 -3.79
CA VAL A 26 4.61 -7.46 -2.94
C VAL A 26 3.43 -6.97 -3.78
N ARG A 27 3.66 -6.13 -4.79
CA ARG A 27 2.61 -5.57 -5.67
C ARG A 27 1.85 -6.70 -6.35
N ASP A 28 2.55 -7.58 -7.06
CA ASP A 28 1.94 -8.57 -7.95
C ASP A 28 1.78 -9.95 -7.32
N GLY A 29 2.57 -10.29 -6.30
CA GLY A 29 2.48 -11.59 -5.62
C GLY A 29 1.28 -11.74 -4.70
N PHE A 30 0.60 -10.65 -4.32
CA PHE A 30 -0.55 -10.67 -3.42
C PHE A 30 -1.71 -9.88 -3.99
N ARG A 31 -2.91 -10.47 -4.00
CA ARG A 31 -4.10 -9.81 -4.55
C ARG A 31 -4.48 -8.58 -3.72
N TYR A 32 -4.80 -7.47 -4.39
CA TYR A 32 -5.39 -6.32 -3.73
C TYR A 32 -6.86 -6.60 -3.39
N ASP A 33 -7.25 -6.43 -2.13
CA ASP A 33 -8.62 -6.66 -1.66
C ASP A 33 -9.08 -5.58 -0.68
N PRO A 34 -9.73 -4.50 -1.15
CA PRO A 34 -10.20 -3.40 -0.31
C PRO A 34 -11.50 -3.73 0.44
N TYR A 35 -12.09 -4.92 0.26
CA TYR A 35 -13.34 -5.32 0.89
C TYR A 35 -13.14 -6.05 2.23
N ARG A 36 -11.90 -6.41 2.55
CA ARG A 36 -11.52 -7.14 3.78
C ARG A 36 -10.60 -6.30 4.65
N ILE A 37 -11.09 -5.11 5.00
CA ILE A 37 -10.40 -4.22 5.94
C ILE A 37 -10.58 -4.79 7.35
N ASP A 38 -9.45 -5.08 7.99
CA ASP A 38 -9.37 -5.57 9.36
C ASP A 38 -8.41 -4.65 10.12
N LEU A 39 -8.96 -3.71 10.90
CA LEU A 39 -8.20 -2.75 11.71
C LEU A 39 -7.85 -3.28 13.11
N SER A 40 -7.82 -4.61 13.31
CA SER A 40 -7.25 -5.19 14.51
C SER A 40 -5.71 -5.13 14.47
N PRO A 41 -5.01 -5.18 15.63
CA PRO A 41 -3.56 -5.30 15.66
C PRO A 41 -3.05 -6.49 14.86
N GLU A 42 -3.79 -7.61 14.86
CA GLU A 42 -3.43 -8.80 14.08
C GLU A 42 -3.60 -8.56 12.57
N GLY A 43 -4.73 -7.99 12.14
CA GLY A 43 -5.02 -7.66 10.73
C GLY A 43 -4.03 -6.69 10.09
N MET A 44 -3.42 -5.83 10.92
CA MET A 44 -2.41 -4.86 10.49
C MET A 44 -0.98 -5.41 10.41
N ARG A 45 -0.74 -6.65 10.87
CA ARG A 45 0.60 -7.23 10.80
C ARG A 45 1.03 -7.48 9.35
N PRO A 46 2.29 -7.16 8.97
CA PRO A 46 2.80 -7.42 7.62
C PRO A 46 2.73 -8.91 7.21
N GLU A 47 2.85 -9.84 8.17
CA GLU A 47 2.75 -11.28 7.91
C GLU A 47 1.38 -11.71 7.40
N ARG A 48 0.30 -10.98 7.73
CA ARG A 48 -1.05 -11.35 7.28
C ARG A 48 -1.18 -11.38 5.77
N VAL A 49 -0.43 -10.53 5.06
CA VAL A 49 -0.42 -10.54 3.60
C VAL A 49 0.18 -11.85 3.07
N LEU A 50 1.25 -12.33 3.70
CA LEU A 50 1.90 -13.60 3.36
C LEU A 50 0.98 -14.78 3.67
N GLU A 51 0.33 -14.77 4.83
CA GLU A 51 -0.54 -15.84 5.31
C GLU A 51 -1.83 -15.96 4.50
N ASN A 52 -2.44 -14.82 4.14
CA ASN A 52 -3.74 -14.78 3.47
C ASN A 52 -3.64 -14.83 1.94
N GLY A 53 -2.48 -14.48 1.36
CA GLY A 53 -2.32 -14.32 -0.09
C GLY A 53 -2.97 -13.05 -0.67
N TYR A 54 -3.46 -12.15 0.18
CA TYR A 54 -4.09 -10.89 -0.21
C TYR A 54 -3.87 -9.80 0.85
N GLY A 55 -4.11 -8.55 0.47
CA GLY A 55 -4.12 -7.42 1.39
C GLY A 55 -4.67 -6.16 0.75
N TRP A 56 -4.83 -5.11 1.54
CA TRP A 56 -5.15 -3.77 1.07
C TRP A 56 -3.93 -2.85 1.22
N CYS A 57 -4.06 -1.56 0.93
CA CYS A 57 -2.90 -0.66 0.75
C CYS A 57 -1.98 -0.64 1.98
N VAL A 58 -2.56 -0.58 3.19
CA VAL A 58 -1.81 -0.49 4.44
C VAL A 58 -0.98 -1.75 4.73
N PRO A 59 -1.56 -2.96 4.85
CA PRO A 59 -0.77 -4.15 5.17
C PRO A 59 0.19 -4.53 4.03
N LYS A 60 -0.11 -4.21 2.76
CA LYS A 60 0.85 -4.40 1.66
C LYS A 60 2.04 -3.45 1.76
N ALA A 61 1.82 -2.17 2.11
CA ALA A 61 2.92 -1.24 2.41
C ALA A 61 3.72 -1.66 3.66
N ALA A 62 3.06 -2.21 4.68
CA ALA A 62 3.72 -2.80 5.84
C ALA A 62 4.62 -3.97 5.44
N LEU A 63 4.13 -4.89 4.61
CA LEU A 63 4.93 -6.02 4.13
C LEU A 63 6.16 -5.54 3.36
N LEU A 64 6.00 -4.60 2.41
CA LEU A 64 7.13 -4.06 1.65
C LEU A 64 8.18 -3.41 2.56
N SER A 65 7.75 -2.53 3.47
CA SER A 65 8.65 -1.83 4.40
C SER A 65 9.36 -2.82 5.33
N ALA A 66 8.66 -3.82 5.86
CA ALA A 66 9.25 -4.86 6.71
C ALA A 66 10.24 -5.75 5.93
N ALA A 67 9.94 -6.08 4.67
CA ALA A 67 10.84 -6.86 3.82
C ALA A 67 12.12 -6.08 3.49
N CYS A 68 12.02 -4.77 3.21
CA CYS A 68 13.20 -3.90 3.04
C CYS A 68 14.05 -3.85 4.31
N ARG A 69 13.42 -3.61 5.48
CA ARG A 69 14.11 -3.57 6.78
C ARG A 69 14.82 -4.90 7.08
N ALA A 70 14.23 -6.04 6.71
CA ALA A 70 14.84 -7.36 6.88
C ALA A 70 16.13 -7.57 6.06
N LEU A 71 16.38 -6.74 5.04
CA LEU A 71 17.62 -6.72 4.26
C LEU A 71 18.53 -5.53 4.62
N ASN A 72 18.27 -4.86 5.75
CA ASN A 72 18.96 -3.65 6.21
C ASN A 72 18.80 -2.43 5.27
N ILE A 73 17.76 -2.42 4.44
CA ILE A 73 17.39 -1.25 3.63
C ILE A 73 16.46 -0.38 4.49
N PRO A 74 16.81 0.87 4.83
CA PRO A 74 15.94 1.71 5.65
C PRO A 74 14.61 1.95 4.92
N ALA A 75 13.51 1.61 5.59
CA ALA A 75 12.17 1.79 5.08
C ALA A 75 11.22 2.13 6.22
N ARG A 76 10.22 2.95 5.91
CA ARG A 76 9.16 3.37 6.83
C ARG A 76 7.84 3.47 6.05
N LEU A 77 6.75 3.66 6.77
CA LEU A 77 5.42 3.83 6.20
C LEU A 77 5.14 5.30 5.94
N GLY A 78 4.37 5.57 4.90
CA GLY A 78 3.75 6.87 4.68
C GLY A 78 2.24 6.71 4.49
N PHE A 79 1.49 7.73 4.90
CA PHE A 79 0.03 7.72 4.81
C PHE A 79 -0.51 9.01 4.22
N ALA A 80 -1.61 8.90 3.48
CA ALA A 80 -2.33 10.03 2.91
C ALA A 80 -3.82 9.73 2.78
N ASP A 81 -4.65 10.77 2.76
CA ASP A 81 -6.02 10.67 2.25
C ASP A 81 -5.96 10.81 0.73
N VAL A 82 -6.70 9.96 0.03
CA VAL A 82 -6.69 9.92 -1.43
C VAL A 82 -8.12 9.90 -1.96
N ARG A 83 -8.39 10.65 -3.03
CA ARG A 83 -9.60 10.45 -3.81
C ARG A 83 -9.35 9.33 -4.81
N ASN A 84 -10.14 8.27 -4.72
CA ASN A 84 -10.00 7.12 -5.60
C ASN A 84 -11.11 7.11 -6.65
N HIS A 85 -10.75 7.49 -7.87
CA HIS A 85 -11.67 7.47 -9.01
C HIS A 85 -11.77 6.09 -9.67
N LEU A 86 -10.99 5.10 -9.20
CA LEU A 86 -11.00 3.70 -9.65
C LEU A 86 -11.93 2.82 -8.83
N THR A 87 -12.91 3.41 -8.18
CA THR A 87 -13.88 2.69 -7.36
C THR A 87 -14.91 2.00 -8.25
N THR A 88 -14.97 0.67 -8.18
CA THR A 88 -16.07 -0.09 -8.76
C THR A 88 -17.39 0.30 -8.07
N PRO A 89 -18.56 0.15 -8.71
CA PRO A 89 -19.85 0.44 -8.07
C PRO A 89 -20.00 -0.25 -6.71
N ARG A 90 -19.55 -1.51 -6.61
CA ARG A 90 -19.53 -2.28 -5.36
C ARG A 90 -18.65 -1.62 -4.29
N LEU A 91 -17.47 -1.12 -4.65
CA LEU A 91 -16.59 -0.44 -3.69
C LEU A 91 -17.19 0.91 -3.27
N GLN A 92 -17.85 1.63 -4.19
CA GLN A 92 -18.58 2.86 -3.87
C GLN A 92 -19.74 2.62 -2.90
N GLU A 93 -20.49 1.53 -3.05
CA GLU A 93 -21.58 1.16 -2.12
C GLU A 93 -21.07 0.85 -0.71
N VAL A 94 -19.90 0.20 -0.61
CA VAL A 94 -19.26 -0.13 0.67
C VAL A 94 -18.69 1.14 1.33
N MET A 95 -17.91 1.92 0.59
CA MET A 95 -17.21 3.07 1.14
C MET A 95 -18.14 4.27 1.35
N ARG A 96 -19.18 4.41 0.52
CA ARG A 96 -20.15 5.54 0.50
C ARG A 96 -19.51 6.92 0.32
N THR A 97 -18.26 6.95 -0.14
CA THR A 97 -17.47 8.14 -0.45
C THR A 97 -16.42 7.80 -1.50
N ASP A 98 -15.93 8.80 -2.21
CA ASP A 98 -14.78 8.70 -3.12
C ASP A 98 -13.44 9.03 -2.42
N VAL A 99 -13.48 9.46 -1.15
CA VAL A 99 -12.31 9.75 -0.31
C VAL A 99 -11.94 8.54 0.54
N PHE A 100 -10.73 8.06 0.36
CA PHE A 100 -10.13 6.92 1.05
C PHE A 100 -9.11 7.46 2.05
N VAL A 101 -9.49 7.54 3.32
CA VAL A 101 -8.59 8.03 4.36
C VAL A 101 -7.50 7.01 4.70
N TRP A 102 -6.33 7.51 5.10
CA TRP A 102 -5.18 6.69 5.54
C TRP A 102 -4.74 5.61 4.53
N HIS A 103 -4.68 5.96 3.25
CA HIS A 103 -4.02 5.17 2.23
C HIS A 103 -2.53 5.00 2.55
N GLY A 104 -2.08 3.75 2.69
CA GLY A 104 -0.70 3.41 3.00
C GLY A 104 0.19 3.22 1.77
N PHE A 105 1.42 3.73 1.86
CA PHE A 105 2.52 3.49 0.94
C PHE A 105 3.84 3.31 1.72
N SER A 106 4.88 2.82 1.06
CA SER A 106 6.22 2.68 1.65
C SER A 106 7.10 3.88 1.29
N GLU A 107 7.92 4.34 2.22
CA GLU A 107 9.06 5.21 1.94
C GLU A 107 10.34 4.40 2.15
N ILE A 108 11.18 4.31 1.11
CA ILE A 108 12.39 3.50 1.09
C ILE A 108 13.58 4.42 0.86
N PHE A 109 14.60 4.34 1.71
CA PHE A 109 15.81 5.15 1.59
C PHE A 109 16.77 4.50 0.59
N LEU A 110 16.90 5.09 -0.59
CA LEU A 110 17.74 4.59 -1.68
C LEU A 110 18.60 5.73 -2.21
N GLU A 111 19.88 5.45 -2.42
CA GLU A 111 20.83 6.39 -3.04
C GLU A 111 20.81 7.80 -2.39
N GLY A 112 20.67 7.87 -1.06
CA GLY A 112 20.73 9.12 -0.31
C GLY A 112 19.41 9.87 -0.15
N ARG A 113 18.27 9.32 -0.59
CA ARG A 113 16.96 9.96 -0.48
C ARG A 113 15.83 8.99 -0.17
N TRP A 114 14.75 9.51 0.39
CA TRP A 114 13.50 8.76 0.59
C TRP A 114 12.70 8.77 -0.71
N LEU A 115 12.39 7.58 -1.23
CA LEU A 115 11.52 7.37 -2.37
C LEU A 115 10.22 6.71 -1.92
N LYS A 116 9.09 7.18 -2.43
CA LYS A 116 7.77 6.63 -2.10
C LYS A 116 7.39 5.54 -3.09
N ALA A 117 6.79 4.46 -2.61
CA ALA A 117 6.33 3.34 -3.44
C ALA A 117 5.01 2.80 -2.90
N THR A 118 3.98 2.76 -3.75
CA THR A 118 2.65 2.23 -3.42
C THR A 118 2.49 0.84 -4.02
N PRO A 119 2.69 -0.26 -3.26
CA PRO A 119 2.60 -1.62 -3.79
C PRO A 119 1.14 -2.12 -3.86
N ALA A 120 0.14 -1.24 -3.96
CA ALA A 120 -1.26 -1.57 -3.69
C ALA A 120 -1.92 -2.39 -4.81
N PHE A 121 -2.15 -1.81 -5.99
CA PHE A 121 -2.88 -2.50 -7.05
C PHE A 121 -1.97 -3.49 -7.78
N ASN A 122 -2.29 -4.79 -7.66
CA ASN A 122 -1.58 -5.84 -8.39
C ASN A 122 -1.89 -5.75 -9.89
N ARG A 123 -0.93 -6.10 -10.73
CA ARG A 123 -1.01 -5.99 -12.19
C ARG A 123 -2.31 -6.53 -12.80
N GLU A 124 -2.76 -7.72 -12.39
CA GLU A 124 -4.00 -8.32 -12.91
C GLU A 124 -5.25 -7.43 -12.65
N LEU A 125 -5.31 -6.75 -11.50
CA LEU A 125 -6.39 -5.81 -11.20
C LEU A 125 -6.33 -4.59 -12.11
N CYS A 126 -5.13 -4.06 -12.35
CA CYS A 126 -4.91 -2.92 -13.23
C CYS A 126 -5.32 -3.25 -14.67
N GLU A 127 -4.88 -4.40 -15.20
CA GLU A 127 -5.25 -4.90 -16.52
C GLU A 127 -6.79 -5.05 -16.67
N LYS A 128 -7.45 -5.65 -15.68
CA LYS A 128 -8.92 -5.79 -15.68
C LYS A 128 -9.67 -4.46 -15.59
N SER A 129 -9.05 -3.45 -14.98
CA SER A 129 -9.63 -2.13 -14.80
C SER A 129 -9.25 -1.15 -15.93
N GLY A 130 -8.44 -1.60 -16.90
CA GLY A 130 -7.99 -0.78 -18.02
C GLY A 130 -7.08 0.36 -17.59
N ILE A 131 -6.29 0.18 -16.52
CA ILE A 131 -5.33 1.18 -16.03
C ILE A 131 -3.90 0.62 -16.04
N ALA A 132 -2.93 1.51 -16.17
CA ALA A 132 -1.52 1.15 -15.99
C ALA A 132 -1.23 0.88 -14.50
N PRO A 133 -0.53 -0.22 -14.16
CA PRO A 133 -0.03 -0.42 -12.81
C PRO A 133 1.08 0.60 -12.48
N LEU A 134 1.22 0.95 -11.20
CA LEU A 134 2.33 1.79 -10.74
C LEU A 134 3.65 1.07 -10.89
N GLU A 135 4.57 1.64 -11.66
CA GLU A 135 5.93 1.12 -11.83
C GLU A 135 6.89 1.77 -10.83
N PHE A 136 7.86 1.02 -10.33
CA PHE A 136 8.86 1.53 -9.38
C PHE A 136 10.26 1.07 -9.78
N ASN A 137 11.09 2.03 -10.20
CA ASN A 137 12.46 1.79 -10.66
C ASN A 137 13.53 2.08 -9.60
N GLY A 138 13.10 2.47 -8.39
CA GLY A 138 13.99 2.87 -7.29
C GLY A 138 14.77 4.17 -7.54
N ARG A 139 14.30 5.02 -8.46
CA ARG A 139 14.86 6.34 -8.78
C ARG A 139 13.83 7.47 -8.71
N GLU A 140 12.55 7.18 -8.70
CA GLU A 140 11.49 8.18 -8.57
C GLU A 140 10.36 7.67 -7.70
N ASP A 141 9.55 8.62 -7.20
CA ASP A 141 8.37 8.29 -6.42
C ASP A 141 7.35 7.56 -7.31
N SER A 142 6.79 6.47 -6.79
CA SER A 142 5.75 5.65 -7.43
C SER A 142 4.49 5.67 -6.56
N ILE A 143 3.80 6.82 -6.58
CA ILE A 143 2.58 7.04 -5.80
C ILE A 143 1.42 7.62 -6.64
N PHE A 144 1.71 8.18 -7.82
CA PHE A 144 0.70 8.77 -8.69
C PHE A 144 0.36 7.82 -9.83
N HIS A 145 -0.91 7.44 -9.96
CA HIS A 145 -1.38 6.82 -11.20
C HIS A 145 -1.49 7.95 -12.23
N ASP A 146 -0.64 7.88 -13.27
CA ASP A 146 -0.58 8.91 -14.29
C ASP A 146 -1.90 9.11 -15.02
N PHE A 147 -2.03 10.30 -15.56
CA PHE A 147 -3.17 10.81 -16.30
C PHE A 147 -3.27 10.07 -17.64
N ASP A 148 -4.20 9.12 -17.78
CA ASP A 148 -4.53 8.55 -19.10
C ASP A 148 -5.79 9.20 -19.67
N GLY A 149 -5.68 9.70 -20.90
CA GLY A 149 -6.81 10.17 -21.71
C GLY A 149 -7.73 11.25 -21.09
N GLY A 150 -7.28 12.02 -20.10
CA GLY A 150 -8.10 13.06 -19.45
C GLY A 150 -8.70 12.70 -18.09
N ARG A 151 -8.46 11.49 -17.57
CA ARG A 151 -9.07 11.01 -16.32
C ARG A 151 -8.06 10.95 -15.18
N GLN A 152 -8.32 11.70 -14.11
CA GLN A 152 -7.62 11.50 -12.84
C GLN A 152 -8.07 10.17 -12.25
N HIS A 153 -7.14 9.24 -12.06
CA HIS A 153 -7.43 7.93 -11.47
C HIS A 153 -7.29 7.94 -9.94
N MET A 154 -6.36 8.74 -9.42
CA MET A 154 -6.13 8.87 -7.97
C MET A 154 -5.54 10.26 -7.66
N GLU A 155 -6.10 10.95 -6.68
CA GLU A 155 -5.65 12.27 -6.22
C GLU A 155 -5.22 12.18 -4.75
N TYR A 156 -4.04 12.68 -4.40
CA TYR A 156 -3.61 12.77 -3.01
C TYR A 156 -4.13 14.08 -2.40
N LEU A 157 -5.01 13.98 -1.41
CA LEU A 157 -5.71 15.11 -0.80
C LEU A 157 -4.98 15.68 0.41
N ARG A 158 -4.46 14.80 1.27
CA ARG A 158 -3.80 15.19 2.52
C ARG A 158 -2.73 14.18 2.90
N MET A 159 -1.50 14.64 3.09
CA MET A 159 -0.44 13.79 3.65
C MET A 159 -0.54 13.75 5.18
N HIS A 160 -0.44 12.55 5.75
CA HIS A 160 -0.37 12.34 7.21
C HIS A 160 1.07 12.20 7.71
N GLY A 161 2.04 12.13 6.79
CA GLY A 161 3.46 12.02 7.10
C GLY A 161 3.95 10.57 7.13
N SER A 162 5.08 10.36 7.79
CA SER A 162 5.82 9.09 7.79
C SER A 162 5.95 8.50 9.19
N TYR A 163 5.92 7.17 9.29
CA TYR A 163 5.87 6.43 10.55
C TYR A 163 6.70 5.14 10.45
N ASP A 164 7.39 4.78 11.54
CA ASP A 164 8.14 3.52 11.59
C ASP A 164 7.19 2.30 11.67
N GLU A 165 6.05 2.47 12.35
CA GLU A 165 5.01 1.47 12.54
C GLU A 165 3.62 2.06 12.22
N ILE A 166 2.62 1.20 11.99
CA ILE A 166 1.26 1.64 11.67
C ILE A 166 0.67 2.42 12.88
N PRO A 167 0.23 3.68 12.70
CA PRO A 167 -0.41 4.46 13.77
C PRO A 167 -1.88 4.04 13.94
N LEU A 168 -2.09 2.80 14.41
CA LEU A 168 -3.36 2.11 14.37
C LEU A 168 -4.49 2.86 15.10
N GLU A 169 -4.22 3.41 16.28
CA GLU A 169 -5.24 4.14 17.04
C GLU A 169 -5.76 5.36 16.26
N ARG A 170 -4.85 6.11 15.63
CA ARG A 170 -5.21 7.29 14.81
C ARG A 170 -5.99 6.89 13.57
N MET A 171 -5.61 5.77 12.95
CA MET A 171 -6.34 5.23 11.80
C MET A 171 -7.76 4.83 12.20
N ILE A 172 -7.94 4.13 13.32
CA ILE A 172 -9.25 3.71 13.82
C ILE A 172 -10.13 4.93 14.10
N GLU A 173 -9.60 5.97 14.75
CA GLU A 173 -10.32 7.22 15.01
C GLU A 173 -10.78 7.87 13.69
N ALA A 174 -9.87 8.06 12.73
CA ALA A 174 -10.21 8.65 11.45
C ALA A 174 -11.21 7.81 10.64
N TYR A 175 -11.12 6.49 10.71
CA TYR A 175 -12.08 5.58 10.07
C TYR A 175 -13.48 5.69 10.68
N ARG A 176 -13.59 5.82 12.02
CA ARG A 176 -14.88 6.05 12.69
C ARG A 176 -15.52 7.38 12.28
N GLU A 177 -14.72 8.42 12.10
CA GLU A 177 -15.18 9.73 11.65
C GLU A 177 -15.60 9.72 10.17
N SER A 178 -14.80 9.08 9.31
CA SER A 178 -14.97 9.12 7.85
C SER A 178 -16.00 8.11 7.34
N TYR A 179 -16.15 6.98 8.04
CA TYR A 179 -17.05 5.88 7.67
C TYR A 179 -17.95 5.48 8.85
N PRO A 180 -18.82 6.38 9.34
CA PRO A 180 -19.64 6.12 10.53
C PRO A 180 -20.65 4.98 10.34
N HIS A 181 -20.93 4.59 9.09
CA HIS A 181 -21.77 3.44 8.76
C HIS A 181 -21.06 2.09 8.90
N TRP A 182 -19.73 2.08 9.03
CA TRP A 182 -18.96 0.86 9.23
C TRP A 182 -18.91 0.54 10.72
N ASP A 183 -19.45 -0.62 11.12
CA ASP A 183 -19.39 -1.04 12.52
C ASP A 183 -17.98 -1.57 12.85
N LEU A 184 -17.09 -0.63 13.20
CA LEU A 184 -15.71 -0.94 13.59
C LEU A 184 -15.63 -1.51 15.02
N LYS A 185 -16.74 -1.71 15.72
CA LYS A 185 -16.76 -2.31 17.07
C LYS A 185 -16.64 -3.83 17.05
N SER A 186 -16.76 -4.46 15.88
CA SER A 186 -16.59 -5.90 15.69
C SER A 186 -15.16 -6.31 15.29
N LEU A 187 -14.20 -5.38 15.37
CA LEU A 187 -12.77 -5.59 15.08
C LEU A 187 -11.96 -5.69 16.36
#